data_AF-A0A7S2MHR5-F1
#
_entry.id   AF-A0A7S2MHR5-F1
#
_cell.length_a   1.000
_cell.length_b   1.000
_cell.length_c   1.000
_cell.angle_alpha   90.00
_cell.angle_beta   90.00
_cell.angle_gamma   90.00
#
_symmetry.space_group_name_H-M   'P 1'
#
loop_
_entity.id
_entity.type
_entity.pdbx_description
1 polymer ?
#
loop_
_entity_poly.entity_id
_entity_poly.type
_entity_poly.pdbx_seq_one_letter_code
_entity_poly.pdbx_strand_id
1 'polypeptide(L)'
;RASMFGIKGRTDEEYFRDVLNNVIVPDFVPKEGVKIAANEAEAKEETEKTNTGGEMDVDTECDQILNELPKQSELAGFQLTPIEFDKDIDEHMLFVTACSNLRALNYSIPTEDTHRSRAIAGRIIPAIATTTALVTGLICLELYKITGTAEKELQLDALKSGFVNLAIPFMTLSEPTAPAK
;
A
#
# COMPACT_ATOMS: atom_id res chain seq x y z
N ARG A 1 -6.03 -8.11 -15.35
CA ARG A 1 -5.82 -7.90 -16.82
C ARG A 1 -7.13 -7.99 -17.61
N ALA A 2 -7.88 -9.09 -17.59
CA ALA A 2 -9.13 -9.23 -18.36
C ALA A 2 -10.14 -8.09 -18.12
N SER A 3 -10.35 -7.72 -16.84
CA SER A 3 -11.18 -6.57 -16.44
C SER A 3 -10.75 -5.25 -17.10
N MET A 4 -9.45 -4.97 -17.20
CA MET A 4 -8.95 -3.73 -17.83
C MET A 4 -9.29 -3.61 -19.32
N PHE A 5 -9.49 -4.75 -19.99
CA PHE A 5 -9.83 -4.84 -21.42
C PHE A 5 -11.32 -5.11 -21.66
N GLY A 6 -12.16 -5.12 -20.62
CA GLY A 6 -13.57 -5.47 -20.74
C GLY A 6 -13.83 -6.93 -21.14
N ILE A 7 -12.85 -7.81 -20.97
CA ILE A 7 -12.96 -9.24 -21.30
C ILE A 7 -13.49 -9.99 -20.07
N LYS A 8 -14.48 -10.87 -20.28
CA LYS A 8 -14.99 -11.75 -19.22
C LYS A 8 -13.92 -12.77 -18.82
N GLY A 9 -13.46 -12.68 -17.58
CA GLY A 9 -12.49 -13.62 -17.00
C GLY A 9 -13.10 -15.01 -16.73
N ARG A 10 -12.21 -15.98 -16.53
CA ARG A 10 -12.51 -17.36 -16.09
C ARG A 10 -11.68 -17.64 -14.83
N THR A 11 -12.22 -18.45 -13.92
CA THR A 11 -11.56 -18.86 -12.67
C THR A 11 -11.38 -20.38 -12.58
N ASP A 12 -11.69 -21.12 -13.64
CA ASP A 12 -11.65 -22.58 -13.66
C ASP A 12 -10.21 -23.11 -13.69
N GLU A 13 -9.83 -23.92 -12.70
CA GLU A 13 -8.48 -24.49 -12.60
C GLU A 13 -8.13 -25.37 -13.81
N GLU A 14 -9.06 -26.21 -14.27
CA GLU A 14 -8.85 -27.10 -15.42
C GLU A 14 -8.51 -26.32 -16.69
N TYR A 15 -9.19 -25.19 -16.91
CA TYR A 15 -8.93 -24.31 -18.04
C TYR A 15 -7.52 -23.71 -17.97
N PHE A 16 -7.09 -23.25 -16.78
CA PHE A 16 -5.74 -22.72 -16.63
C PHE A 16 -4.67 -23.78 -16.88
N ARG A 17 -4.86 -25.01 -16.39
CA ARG A 17 -3.92 -26.12 -16.62
C ARG A 17 -3.77 -26.44 -18.11
N ASP A 18 -4.88 -26.55 -18.82
CA ASP A 18 -4.88 -26.84 -20.27
C ASP A 18 -4.18 -25.73 -21.07
N VAL A 19 -4.48 -24.46 -20.78
CA VAL A 19 -3.83 -23.32 -21.45
C VAL A 19 -2.34 -23.29 -21.14
N LEU A 20 -1.95 -23.44 -19.86
CA LEU A 20 -0.54 -23.37 -19.44
C LEU A 20 0.33 -24.48 -20.04
N ASN A 21 -0.23 -25.67 -20.28
CA ASN A 21 0.49 -26.76 -20.95
C ASN A 21 0.92 -26.41 -22.38
N ASN A 22 0.23 -25.47 -23.02
CA ASN A 22 0.49 -25.02 -24.38
C ASN A 22 1.32 -23.72 -24.45
N VAL A 23 1.70 -23.15 -23.30
CA VAL A 23 2.51 -21.93 -23.24
C VAL A 23 3.99 -22.27 -23.39
N ILE A 24 4.62 -21.74 -24.43
CA ILE A 24 6.07 -21.83 -24.63
C ILE A 24 6.73 -20.70 -23.84
N VAL A 25 7.46 -21.05 -22.79
CA VAL A 25 8.23 -20.09 -21.98
C VAL A 25 9.59 -19.88 -22.64
N PRO A 26 9.95 -18.65 -23.06
CA PRO A 26 11.28 -18.37 -23.61
C PRO A 26 12.37 -18.56 -22.56
N ASP A 27 13.53 -19.07 -22.98
CA ASP A 27 14.69 -19.19 -22.09
C ASP A 27 15.23 -17.81 -21.68
N PHE A 28 15.61 -17.69 -20.41
CA PHE A 28 16.23 -16.48 -19.90
C PHE A 28 17.68 -16.37 -20.36
N VAL A 29 18.02 -15.25 -21.01
CA VAL A 29 19.40 -14.91 -21.38
C VAL A 29 19.83 -13.67 -20.59
N PRO A 30 20.90 -13.77 -19.75
CA PRO A 30 21.38 -12.63 -18.99
C PRO A 30 21.92 -11.56 -19.94
N LYS A 31 21.49 -10.31 -19.75
CA LYS A 31 22.01 -9.16 -20.49
C LYS A 31 23.24 -8.61 -19.78
N GLU A 32 24.32 -8.42 -20.52
CA GLU A 32 25.51 -7.70 -20.03
C GLU A 32 25.20 -6.19 -19.93
N GLY A 33 25.85 -5.49 -19.00
CA GLY A 33 25.68 -4.04 -18.81
C GLY A 33 24.53 -3.61 -17.91
N VAL A 34 23.68 -4.53 -17.42
CA VAL A 34 22.64 -4.21 -16.44
C VAL A 34 23.28 -3.87 -15.10
N LYS A 35 23.21 -2.60 -14.70
CA LYS A 35 23.65 -2.14 -13.38
C LYS A 35 22.54 -2.36 -12.36
N ILE A 36 22.91 -2.90 -11.20
CA ILE A 36 22.01 -3.14 -10.08
C ILE A 36 22.64 -2.47 -8.86
N ALA A 37 22.06 -1.36 -8.40
CA ALA A 37 22.49 -0.71 -7.17
C ALA A 37 22.50 -1.69 -5.98
N ALA A 38 23.61 -1.75 -5.26
CA ALA A 38 23.75 -2.62 -4.09
C ALA A 38 23.28 -1.93 -2.80
N ASN A 39 23.16 -0.60 -2.79
CA ASN A 39 22.72 0.19 -1.64
C ASN A 39 21.91 1.42 -2.07
N GLU A 40 21.28 2.08 -1.09
CA GLU A 40 20.44 3.27 -1.36
C GLU A 40 21.22 4.47 -1.89
N ALA A 41 22.51 4.60 -1.57
CA ALA A 41 23.35 5.68 -2.08
C ALA A 41 23.65 5.49 -3.57
N GLU A 42 24.02 4.28 -3.97
CA GLU A 42 24.21 3.88 -5.36
C GLU A 42 22.90 3.96 -6.15
N ALA A 43 21.76 3.60 -5.55
CA ALA A 43 20.46 3.75 -6.21
C ALA A 43 20.13 5.22 -6.50
N LYS A 44 20.40 6.12 -5.55
CA LYS A 44 20.24 7.57 -5.74
C LYS A 44 21.20 8.10 -6.81
N GLU A 45 22.46 7.69 -6.75
CA GLU A 45 23.46 8.07 -7.75
C GLU A 45 23.12 7.51 -9.14
N GLU A 46 22.57 6.31 -9.26
CA GLU A 46 22.11 5.76 -10.54
C GLU A 46 20.91 6.54 -11.08
N THR A 47 19.95 6.91 -10.22
CA THR A 47 18.79 7.74 -10.60
C THR A 47 19.23 9.14 -11.06
N GLU A 48 20.30 9.68 -10.47
CA GLU A 48 20.88 10.97 -10.87
C GLU A 48 21.80 10.86 -12.11
N LYS A 49 22.53 9.75 -12.28
CA LYS A 49 23.43 9.50 -13.41
C LYS A 49 22.69 9.08 -14.69
N THR A 50 21.48 8.53 -14.60
CA THR A 50 20.62 8.33 -15.78
C THR A 50 20.29 9.63 -16.53
N ASN A 51 20.47 10.80 -15.90
CA ASN A 51 20.37 12.08 -16.59
C ASN A 51 21.64 12.54 -17.33
N THR A 52 22.80 11.90 -17.16
CA THR A 52 24.09 12.48 -17.61
C THR A 52 25.15 11.53 -18.18
N GLY A 53 24.84 10.30 -18.58
CA GLY A 53 25.65 9.67 -19.64
C GLY A 53 25.76 8.15 -19.68
N GLY A 54 25.44 7.63 -20.87
CA GLY A 54 26.26 6.63 -21.57
C GLY A 54 25.81 5.17 -21.48
N GLU A 55 24.79 4.80 -22.26
CA GLU A 55 24.76 3.65 -23.19
C GLU A 55 23.37 3.67 -23.88
N MET A 56 23.36 4.01 -25.19
CA MET A 56 22.24 4.60 -25.96
C MET A 56 21.84 6.02 -25.52
N ASP A 57 21.71 6.89 -26.52
CA ASP A 57 21.12 8.21 -26.36
C ASP A 57 19.65 8.01 -25.99
N VAL A 58 19.28 8.39 -24.76
CA VAL A 58 17.92 8.23 -24.22
C VAL A 58 16.90 8.84 -25.18
N ASP A 59 17.29 9.94 -25.84
CA ASP A 59 16.46 10.60 -26.84
C ASP A 59 16.21 9.70 -28.06
N THR A 60 17.23 8.99 -28.54
CA THR A 60 17.12 8.02 -29.65
C THR A 60 16.26 6.80 -29.28
N GLU A 61 16.34 6.29 -28.05
CA GLU A 61 15.47 5.17 -27.58
C GLU A 61 14.02 5.63 -27.39
N CYS A 62 13.82 6.82 -26.83
CA CYS A 62 12.49 7.44 -26.74
C CYS A 62 11.87 7.63 -28.13
N ASP A 63 12.63 8.11 -29.11
CA ASP A 63 12.16 8.27 -30.48
C ASP A 63 11.78 6.93 -31.13
N GLN A 64 12.55 5.85 -30.87
CA GLN A 64 12.19 4.51 -31.34
C GLN A 64 10.86 4.05 -30.75
N ILE A 65 10.68 4.15 -29.43
CA ILE A 65 9.45 3.77 -28.74
C ILE A 65 8.27 4.58 -29.28
N LEU A 66 8.43 5.90 -29.45
CA LEU A 66 7.39 6.77 -29.98
C LEU A 66 6.97 6.39 -31.40
N ASN A 67 7.92 5.95 -32.24
CA ASN A 67 7.64 5.49 -33.59
C ASN A 67 6.96 4.10 -33.63
N GLU A 68 7.15 3.27 -32.60
CA GLU A 68 6.46 1.97 -32.46
C GLU A 68 5.02 2.09 -31.93
N LEU A 69 4.67 3.22 -31.31
CA LEU A 69 3.33 3.42 -30.78
C LEU A 69 2.28 3.49 -31.91
N PRO A 70 1.15 2.77 -31.79
CA PRO A 70 0.08 2.85 -32.76
C PRO A 70 -0.55 4.24 -32.77
N LYS A 71 -1.06 4.66 -33.93
CA LYS A 71 -1.73 5.97 -34.05
C LYS A 71 -3.05 5.94 -33.29
N GLN A 72 -3.40 7.04 -32.62
CA GLN A 72 -4.63 7.15 -31.86
C GLN A 72 -5.90 6.83 -32.69
N SER A 73 -5.89 7.18 -33.98
CA SER A 73 -7.01 6.88 -34.90
C SER A 73 -7.24 5.38 -35.10
N GLU A 74 -6.22 4.54 -34.96
CA GLU A 74 -6.32 3.08 -35.12
C GLU A 74 -6.96 2.41 -33.90
N LEU A 75 -6.90 3.08 -32.74
CA LEU A 75 -7.49 2.64 -31.48
C LEU A 75 -8.77 3.42 -31.13
N ALA A 76 -9.41 4.04 -32.12
CA ALA A 76 -10.61 4.85 -31.92
C ALA A 76 -11.73 4.03 -31.25
N GLY A 77 -12.20 4.49 -30.10
CA GLY A 77 -13.25 3.82 -29.31
C GLY A 77 -12.75 2.74 -28.36
N PHE A 78 -11.47 2.41 -28.36
CA PHE A 78 -10.87 1.54 -27.35
C PHE A 78 -10.51 2.34 -26.09
N GLN A 79 -10.95 1.86 -24.93
CA GLN A 79 -10.61 2.46 -23.65
C GLN A 79 -10.26 1.35 -22.65
N LEU A 80 -9.17 1.57 -21.92
CA LEU A 80 -8.81 0.72 -20.79
C LEU A 80 -9.55 1.17 -19.54
N THR A 81 -10.03 0.19 -18.77
CA THR A 81 -10.60 0.45 -17.44
C THR A 81 -9.49 0.33 -16.40
N PRO A 82 -9.11 1.41 -15.70
CA PRO A 82 -8.16 1.32 -14.60
C PRO A 82 -8.76 0.50 -13.45
N ILE A 83 -7.93 -0.27 -12.77
CA ILE A 83 -8.33 -0.96 -11.54
C ILE A 83 -8.07 -0.01 -10.38
N GLU A 84 -9.13 0.38 -9.68
CA GLU A 84 -9.02 1.08 -8.40
C GLU A 84 -8.79 0.05 -7.30
N PHE A 85 -7.68 0.18 -6.59
CA PHE A 85 -7.34 -0.75 -5.52
C PHE A 85 -8.33 -0.63 -4.36
N ASP A 86 -8.85 -1.78 -3.95
CA ASP A 86 -9.69 -1.92 -2.77
C ASP A 86 -9.24 -3.17 -1.99
N LYS A 87 -8.86 -2.96 -0.73
CA LYS A 87 -8.40 -3.99 0.22
C LYS A 87 -9.52 -4.94 0.66
N ASP A 88 -10.77 -4.49 0.53
CA ASP A 88 -11.97 -5.24 0.92
C ASP A 88 -12.50 -6.12 -0.24
N ILE A 89 -11.90 -6.01 -1.44
CA ILE A 89 -12.12 -6.92 -2.58
C ILE A 89 -11.13 -8.07 -2.52
N ASP A 90 -11.63 -9.31 -2.45
CA ASP A 90 -10.81 -10.52 -2.33
C ASP A 90 -9.87 -10.71 -3.54
N GLU A 91 -10.33 -10.43 -4.77
CA GLU A 91 -9.54 -10.59 -6.00
C GLU A 91 -8.29 -9.70 -6.01
N HIS A 92 -8.40 -8.46 -5.53
CA HIS A 92 -7.27 -7.54 -5.41
C HIS A 92 -6.25 -8.07 -4.40
N MET A 93 -6.74 -8.54 -3.25
CA MET A 93 -5.88 -9.06 -2.20
C MET A 93 -5.25 -10.41 -2.56
N LEU A 94 -5.92 -11.26 -3.33
CA LEU A 94 -5.36 -12.50 -3.86
C LEU A 94 -4.16 -12.22 -4.75
N PHE A 95 -4.25 -11.23 -5.65
CA PHE A 95 -3.13 -10.83 -6.50
C PHE A 95 -1.95 -10.30 -5.67
N VAL A 96 -2.21 -9.38 -4.73
CA VAL A 96 -1.17 -8.81 -3.86
C VAL A 96 -0.48 -9.90 -3.03
N THR A 97 -1.26 -10.80 -2.43
CA THR A 97 -0.74 -11.90 -1.60
C THR A 97 0.08 -12.88 -2.42
N ALA A 98 -0.43 -13.33 -3.58
CA ALA A 98 0.28 -14.25 -4.45
C ALA A 98 1.59 -13.64 -4.98
N CYS A 99 1.57 -12.40 -5.45
CA CYS A 99 2.75 -11.69 -5.93
C CYS A 99 3.80 -11.52 -4.82
N SER A 100 3.37 -11.11 -3.63
CA SER A 100 4.24 -10.99 -2.46
C SER A 100 4.87 -12.33 -2.07
N ASN A 101 4.07 -13.40 -2.02
CA ASN A 101 4.55 -14.73 -1.65
C ASN A 101 5.51 -15.31 -2.70
N LEU A 102 5.26 -15.12 -3.99
CA LEU A 102 6.20 -15.53 -5.04
C LEU A 102 7.55 -14.82 -4.91
N ARG A 103 7.54 -13.52 -4.61
CA ARG A 103 8.78 -12.78 -4.33
C ARG A 103 9.44 -13.25 -3.03
N ALA A 104 8.67 -13.56 -1.99
CA ALA A 104 9.19 -14.06 -0.73
C ALA A 104 9.95 -15.39 -0.93
N LEU A 105 9.39 -16.31 -1.72
CA LEU A 105 10.02 -17.59 -2.05
C LEU A 105 11.38 -17.42 -2.73
N ASN A 106 11.54 -16.43 -3.63
CA ASN A 106 12.82 -16.14 -4.28
C ASN A 106 13.94 -15.80 -3.28
N TYR A 107 13.59 -15.23 -2.12
CA TYR A 107 14.54 -14.82 -1.08
C TYR A 107 14.47 -15.69 0.19
N SER A 108 13.82 -16.85 0.13
CA SER A 108 13.61 -17.74 1.28
C SER A 108 12.91 -17.06 2.48
N ILE A 109 12.06 -16.07 2.20
CA ILE A 109 11.22 -15.41 3.19
C ILE A 109 9.93 -16.24 3.36
N PRO A 110 9.43 -16.46 4.60
CA PRO A 110 8.18 -17.16 4.83
C PRO A 110 7.00 -16.51 4.10
N THR A 111 6.12 -17.34 3.53
CA THR A 111 4.89 -16.87 2.91
C THR A 111 3.86 -16.51 3.96
N GLU A 112 3.06 -15.48 3.68
CA GLU A 112 1.99 -15.01 4.56
C GLU A 112 0.61 -15.30 3.96
N ASP A 113 -0.40 -15.34 4.82
CA ASP A 113 -1.76 -15.56 4.42
C ASP A 113 -2.43 -14.27 3.91
N THR A 114 -3.60 -14.39 3.30
CA THR A 114 -4.34 -13.25 2.74
C THR A 114 -4.81 -12.29 3.82
N HIS A 115 -5.12 -12.75 5.03
CA HIS A 115 -5.55 -11.88 6.12
C HIS A 115 -4.38 -11.02 6.63
N ARG A 116 -3.19 -11.61 6.87
CA ARG A 116 -2.00 -10.84 7.26
C ARG A 116 -1.59 -9.87 6.16
N SER A 117 -1.61 -10.31 4.91
CA SER A 117 -1.29 -9.47 3.74
C SER A 117 -2.27 -8.30 3.60
N ARG A 118 -3.57 -8.53 3.83
CA ARG A 118 -4.60 -7.48 3.84
C ARG A 118 -4.36 -6.46 4.94
N ALA A 119 -4.00 -6.91 6.15
CA ALA A 119 -3.70 -5.99 7.25
C ALA A 119 -2.54 -5.05 6.91
N ILE A 120 -1.48 -5.57 6.28
CA ILE A 120 -0.28 -4.81 5.93
C ILE A 120 -0.54 -3.91 4.71
N ALA A 121 -0.98 -4.48 3.58
CA ALA A 121 -1.19 -3.75 2.33
C ALA A 121 -2.31 -2.71 2.44
N GLY A 122 -3.37 -3.05 3.17
CA GLY A 122 -4.51 -2.17 3.42
C GLY A 122 -4.29 -1.14 4.52
N ARG A 123 -3.12 -1.13 5.18
CA ARG A 123 -2.80 -0.26 6.33
C ARG A 123 -3.91 -0.23 7.37
N ILE A 124 -4.42 -1.41 7.72
CA ILE A 124 -5.55 -1.54 8.64
C ILE A 124 -5.13 -1.09 10.03
N ILE A 125 -5.91 -0.18 10.62
CA ILE A 125 -5.79 0.23 12.02
C ILE A 125 -6.64 -0.74 12.85
N PRO A 126 -6.04 -1.59 13.71
CA PRO A 126 -6.80 -2.50 14.56
C PRO A 126 -7.71 -1.70 15.51
N ALA A 127 -8.98 -2.08 15.58
CA ALA A 127 -9.95 -1.44 16.44
C ALA A 127 -10.91 -2.47 17.06
N ILE A 128 -11.30 -2.23 18.31
CA ILE A 128 -12.29 -3.02 19.03
C ILE A 128 -13.17 -2.09 19.87
N ALA A 129 -14.45 -2.44 20.01
CA ALA A 129 -15.46 -1.60 20.65
C ALA A 129 -15.13 -1.26 22.13
N THR A 130 -14.39 -2.12 22.84
CA THR A 130 -14.05 -1.91 24.26
C THR A 130 -13.18 -0.67 24.47
N THR A 131 -12.13 -0.49 23.66
CA THR A 131 -11.28 0.70 23.73
C THR A 131 -12.06 1.95 23.33
N THR A 132 -12.90 1.86 22.29
CA THR A 132 -13.76 2.98 21.87
C THR A 132 -14.72 3.40 22.98
N ALA A 133 -15.45 2.46 23.57
CA ALA A 133 -16.40 2.74 24.65
C ALA A 133 -15.72 3.37 25.87
N LEU A 134 -14.53 2.88 26.25
CA LEU A 134 -13.77 3.44 27.35
C LEU A 134 -13.30 4.87 27.05
N VAL A 135 -12.71 5.10 25.88
CA VAL A 135 -12.24 6.43 25.47
C VAL A 135 -13.40 7.41 25.41
N THR A 136 -14.55 7.01 24.85
CA THR A 136 -15.78 7.83 24.84
C THR A 136 -16.25 8.14 26.26
N GLY A 137 -16.24 7.17 27.17
CA GLY A 137 -16.60 7.38 28.57
C GLY A 137 -15.71 8.42 29.26
N LEU A 138 -14.39 8.35 29.06
CA LEU A 138 -13.44 9.34 29.59
C LEU A 138 -13.68 10.74 29.00
N ILE A 139 -13.98 10.83 27.71
CA ILE A 139 -14.33 12.10 27.06
C ILE A 139 -15.60 12.69 27.68
N CYS A 140 -16.62 11.88 27.94
CA CYS A 140 -17.83 12.34 28.61
C CYS A 140 -17.56 12.86 30.04
N LEU A 141 -16.61 12.29 30.76
CA LEU A 141 -16.19 12.81 32.09
C LEU A 141 -15.54 14.19 31.98
N GLU A 142 -14.66 14.41 30.99
CA GLU A 142 -14.07 15.74 30.75
C GLU A 142 -15.13 16.74 30.28
N LEU A 143 -16.12 16.30 29.50
CA LEU A 143 -17.23 17.14 29.04
C LEU A 143 -18.00 17.76 30.21
N TYR A 144 -18.27 16.98 31.28
CA TYR A 144 -18.94 17.52 32.48
C TYR A 144 -18.17 18.67 33.12
N LYS A 145 -16.83 18.63 33.11
CA LYS A 145 -16.01 19.71 33.69
C LYS A 145 -16.12 20.99 32.86
N ILE A 146 -16.12 20.84 31.54
CA ILE A 146 -16.25 21.94 30.58
C ILE A 146 -17.63 22.59 30.66
N THR A 147 -18.70 21.79 30.72
CA THR A 147 -20.08 22.33 30.73
C THR A 147 -20.58 22.73 32.11
N GLY A 148 -20.04 22.12 33.16
CA GLY A 148 -20.50 22.30 34.55
C GLY A 148 -19.76 23.39 35.33
N THR A 149 -18.66 23.93 34.79
CA THR A 149 -17.83 24.95 35.44
C THR A 149 -17.85 26.22 34.58
N ALA A 150 -18.02 27.39 35.19
CA ALA A 150 -17.89 28.65 34.45
C ALA A 150 -16.46 28.76 33.90
N GLU A 151 -16.30 29.23 32.65
CA GLU A 151 -15.01 29.24 31.94
C GLU A 151 -13.89 29.94 32.71
N LYS A 152 -14.22 30.98 33.49
CA LYS A 152 -13.27 31.74 34.32
C LYS A 152 -12.76 30.96 35.55
N GLU A 153 -13.45 29.90 35.93
CA GLU A 153 -13.15 29.06 37.10
C GLU A 153 -12.55 27.71 36.70
N LEU A 154 -12.55 27.37 35.40
CA LEU A 154 -11.97 26.12 34.90
C LEU A 154 -10.44 26.22 34.89
N GLN A 155 -9.81 25.60 35.88
CA GLN A 155 -8.37 25.52 36.00
C GLN A 155 -7.80 24.33 35.20
N LEU A 156 -6.58 24.49 34.69
CA LEU A 156 -5.93 23.49 33.82
C LEU A 156 -5.64 22.17 34.56
N ASP A 157 -5.42 22.23 35.87
CA ASP A 157 -5.20 21.09 36.76
C ASP A 157 -6.45 20.19 36.91
N ALA A 158 -7.66 20.75 36.70
CA ALA A 158 -8.91 20.00 36.73
C ALA A 158 -9.08 19.10 35.51
N LEU A 159 -8.49 19.47 34.37
CA LEU A 159 -8.53 18.69 33.12
C LEU A 159 -7.52 17.54 33.17
N LYS A 160 -7.85 16.42 32.54
CA LYS A 160 -6.97 15.25 32.48
C LYS A 160 -6.87 14.69 31.07
N SER A 161 -5.63 14.53 30.60
CA SER A 161 -5.29 13.77 29.39
C SER A 161 -5.13 12.30 29.77
N GLY A 162 -5.96 11.43 29.19
CA GLY A 162 -5.93 9.99 29.47
C GLY A 162 -5.15 9.19 28.46
N PHE A 163 -4.25 8.33 28.93
CA PHE A 163 -3.53 7.34 28.14
C PHE A 163 -3.90 5.96 28.65
N VAL A 164 -4.35 5.08 27.75
CA VAL A 164 -4.92 3.79 28.11
C VAL A 164 -4.32 2.69 27.24
N ASN A 165 -3.92 1.60 27.87
CA ASN A 165 -3.60 0.36 27.21
C ASN A 165 -4.34 -0.78 27.91
N LEU A 166 -5.35 -1.36 27.26
CA LEU A 166 -6.15 -2.44 27.84
C LEU A 166 -5.50 -3.82 27.73
N ALA A 167 -4.44 -3.97 26.94
CA ALA A 167 -3.69 -5.23 26.85
C ALA A 167 -2.88 -5.50 28.11
N ILE A 168 -2.31 -4.44 28.70
CA ILE A 168 -1.70 -4.44 30.02
C ILE A 168 -2.50 -3.44 30.86
N PRO A 169 -3.60 -3.82 31.55
CA PRO A 169 -4.66 -2.93 32.03
C PRO A 169 -4.13 -1.67 32.75
N PHE A 170 -3.78 -0.68 31.95
CA PHE A 170 -2.95 0.46 32.31
C PHE A 170 -3.69 1.69 31.88
N MET A 171 -3.84 2.60 32.82
CA MET A 171 -4.43 3.91 32.62
C MET A 171 -3.57 4.89 33.38
N THR A 172 -3.15 5.95 32.70
CA THR A 172 -2.51 7.10 33.34
C THR A 172 -3.22 8.36 32.89
N LEU A 173 -3.35 9.30 33.83
CA LEU A 173 -3.96 10.60 33.62
C LEU A 173 -2.87 11.64 33.88
N SER A 174 -2.62 12.51 32.90
CA SER A 174 -1.70 13.63 33.07
C SER A 174 -2.45 14.95 32.96
N GLU A 175 -1.87 16.01 33.51
CA GLU A 175 -2.36 17.35 33.23
C GLU A 175 -2.07 17.73 31.78
N PRO A 176 -2.98 18.47 31.11
CA PRO A 176 -2.71 19.00 29.79
C PRO A 176 -1.56 20.01 29.81
N THR A 177 -0.84 20.10 28.69
CA THR A 177 0.23 21.11 28.56
C THR A 177 -0.40 22.49 28.39
N ALA A 178 0.16 23.49 29.07
CA ALA A 178 -0.25 24.88 28.88
C ALA A 178 0.00 25.34 27.42
N PRO A 179 -0.82 26.26 26.88
CA PRO A 179 -0.61 26.79 25.54
C PRO A 179 0.76 27.46 25.41
N ALA A 180 1.40 27.31 24.25
CA ALA A 180 2.63 28.02 23.93
C ALA A 180 2.38 29.54 23.95
N LYS A 181 3.33 30.30 24.50
CA LYS A 181 3.29 31.77 24.55
C LYS A 181 3.53 32.40 23.19
#